data_AF-A0A8T2DCG4-F1
#
_entry.id   AF-A0A8T2DCG4-F1
#
_cell.length_a   1.000
_cell.length_b   1.000
_cell.length_c   1.000
_cell.angle_alpha   90.00
_cell.angle_beta   90.00
_cell.angle_gamma   90.00
#
_symmetry.space_group_name_H-M   'P 1'
#
loop_
_entity.id
_entity.type
_entity.pdbx_description
1 polymer ?
#
loop_
_entity_poly.entity_id
_entity_poly.type
_entity_poly.pdbx_seq_one_letter_code
_entity_poly.pdbx_strand_id
1 'polypeptide(L)'
;MGIKTLIIFFHIFILAVLSSNNIILTSGAEIKKFSYDHCFHLCVAGEYGSNECFVDCAQKGFWHGDCANRTEKDPIRCCCYN
;
A
#
# COMPACT_ATOMS: atom_id res chain seq x y z
N MET A 1 9.72 -43.87 -19.18
CA MET A 1 8.90 -42.65 -19.18
C MET A 1 8.90 -42.07 -17.76
N GLY A 2 9.93 -41.29 -17.38
CA GLY A 2 10.10 -40.96 -15.94
C GLY A 2 11.03 -39.78 -15.60
N ILE A 3 11.59 -39.09 -16.59
CA ILE A 3 12.48 -37.94 -16.35
C ILE A 3 11.97 -36.69 -17.10
N LYS A 4 11.53 -36.87 -18.36
CA LYS A 4 10.93 -35.79 -19.19
C LYS A 4 9.74 -35.11 -18.51
N THR A 5 8.86 -35.87 -17.88
CA THR A 5 7.67 -35.33 -17.20
C THR A 5 8.05 -34.45 -16.01
N LEU A 6 9.05 -34.88 -15.22
CA LEU A 6 9.47 -34.18 -14.01
C LEU A 6 10.12 -32.82 -14.33
N ILE A 7 10.92 -32.77 -15.40
CA ILE A 7 11.54 -31.53 -15.90
C ILE A 7 10.47 -30.53 -16.34
N ILE A 8 9.43 -30.98 -17.04
CA ILE A 8 8.32 -30.11 -17.49
C ILE A 8 7.58 -29.53 -16.28
N PHE A 9 7.29 -30.34 -15.25
CA PHE A 9 6.66 -29.86 -14.02
C PHE A 9 7.49 -28.79 -13.30
N PHE A 10 8.81 -28.99 -13.19
CA PHE A 10 9.71 -27.98 -12.60
C PHE A 10 9.71 -26.68 -13.41
N HIS A 11 9.71 -26.75 -14.74
CA HIS A 11 9.70 -25.56 -15.59
C HIS A 11 8.38 -24.79 -15.47
N ILE A 12 7.25 -25.48 -15.40
CA ILE A 12 5.92 -24.85 -15.20
C ILE A 12 5.88 -24.13 -13.85
N PHE A 13 6.44 -24.74 -12.79
CA PHE A 13 6.45 -24.14 -11.46
C PHE A 13 7.33 -22.88 -11.40
N ILE A 14 8.53 -22.92 -12.00
CA ILE A 14 9.43 -21.75 -12.08
C ILE A 14 8.80 -20.62 -12.89
N LEU A 15 8.14 -20.95 -14.02
CA LEU A 15 7.43 -19.96 -14.84
C LEU A 15 6.23 -19.33 -14.10
N ALA A 16 5.50 -20.09 -13.28
CA ALA A 16 4.40 -19.56 -12.47
C ALA A 16 4.89 -18.62 -11.34
N VAL A 17 6.02 -18.94 -10.71
CA VAL A 17 6.64 -18.06 -9.70
C VAL A 17 7.19 -16.78 -10.35
N LEU A 18 7.83 -16.89 -11.53
CA LEU A 18 8.29 -15.73 -12.29
C LEU A 18 7.14 -14.86 -12.80
N SER A 19 6.04 -15.46 -13.27
CA SER A 19 4.88 -14.69 -13.77
C SER A 19 4.12 -13.97 -12.65
N SER A 20 4.11 -14.54 -11.44
CA SER A 20 3.54 -13.92 -10.23
C SER A 20 4.39 -12.76 -9.72
N ASN A 21 5.68 -12.72 -10.08
CA ASN A 21 6.61 -11.66 -9.69
C ASN A 21 6.73 -10.52 -10.72
N ASN A 22 5.78 -10.43 -11.66
CA ASN A 22 5.59 -9.19 -12.42
C ASN A 22 4.87 -8.14 -11.53
N ILE A 23 5.49 -7.76 -10.42
CA ILE A 23 5.30 -6.41 -9.88
C ILE A 23 6.11 -5.49 -10.81
N ILE A 24 5.60 -5.35 -12.04
CA ILE A 24 5.95 -4.23 -12.88
C ILE A 24 5.44 -3.04 -12.09
N LEU A 25 6.37 -2.22 -11.61
CA LEU A 25 6.12 -0.85 -11.17
C LEU A 25 5.49 -0.12 -12.36
N THR A 26 4.18 -0.27 -12.54
CA THR A 26 3.40 0.52 -13.45
C THR A 26 3.26 1.90 -12.80
N SER A 27 4.24 2.75 -13.06
CA SER A 27 4.03 4.18 -13.05
C SER A 27 2.82 4.49 -13.95
N GLY A 28 1.70 4.92 -13.37
CA GLY A 28 0.60 5.51 -14.16
C GLY A 28 -0.77 4.83 -14.10
N ALA A 29 -1.10 4.05 -13.06
CA ALA A 29 -2.50 4.09 -12.63
C ALA A 29 -2.69 5.44 -11.95
N GLU A 30 -3.58 6.29 -12.46
CA GLU A 30 -4.13 7.40 -11.70
C GLU A 30 -4.93 6.79 -10.54
N ILE A 31 -4.21 6.31 -9.51
CA ILE A 31 -4.73 6.11 -8.17
C ILE A 31 -5.39 7.44 -7.88
N LYS A 32 -6.72 7.46 -7.66
CA LYS A 32 -7.45 8.66 -7.24
C LYS A 32 -6.55 9.39 -6.26
N LYS A 33 -6.03 10.54 -6.72
CA LYS A 33 -4.82 11.14 -6.16
C LYS A 33 -5.07 11.32 -4.68
N PHE A 34 -4.42 10.52 -3.84
CA PHE A 34 -4.55 10.63 -2.40
C PHE A 34 -4.31 12.10 -2.06
N SER A 35 -5.35 12.78 -1.61
CA SER A 35 -5.24 14.21 -1.34
C SER A 35 -4.54 14.36 0.00
N TYR A 36 -3.41 15.07 -0.04
CA TYR A 36 -2.68 15.45 1.16
C TYR A 36 -3.21 16.77 1.75
N ASP A 37 -4.30 17.33 1.20
CA ASP A 37 -4.85 18.63 1.60
C ASP A 37 -5.46 18.57 3.02
N HIS A 38 -5.79 17.38 3.49
CA HIS A 38 -6.36 17.12 4.82
C HIS A 38 -5.42 16.35 5.73
N CYS A 39 -4.11 16.66 5.66
CA CYS A 39 -3.11 16.13 6.58
C CYS A 39 -2.76 17.14 7.70
N PHE A 40 -2.90 16.76 8.97
CA PHE A 40 -2.76 17.71 10.09
C PHE A 40 -1.90 17.20 11.26
N HIS A 41 -2.21 16.03 11.82
CA HIS A 41 -1.56 15.53 13.03
C HIS A 41 -0.32 14.68 12.70
N LEU A 42 0.76 14.79 13.47
CA LEU A 42 1.94 13.92 13.28
C LEU A 42 1.64 12.53 13.82
N CYS A 43 1.91 11.49 13.04
CA CYS A 43 1.85 10.13 13.56
C CYS A 43 3.15 9.80 14.28
N VAL A 44 3.05 9.39 15.54
CA VAL A 44 4.17 9.08 16.42
C VAL A 44 4.01 7.65 16.90
N ALA A 45 5.00 6.80 16.60
CA ALA A 45 4.94 5.39 16.95
C ALA A 45 4.78 5.20 18.47
N GLY A 46 3.72 4.50 18.87
CA GLY A 46 3.38 4.26 20.28
C GLY A 46 2.55 5.35 20.95
N GLU A 47 2.25 6.47 20.27
CA GLU A 47 1.43 7.56 20.81
C GLU A 47 0.20 7.85 19.96
N TYR A 48 0.39 8.06 18.65
CA TYR A 48 -0.69 8.40 17.71
C TYR A 48 -0.46 7.71 16.37
N GLY A 49 -1.37 6.83 15.99
CA GLY A 49 -1.28 6.01 14.78
C GLY A 49 -2.54 6.05 13.92
N SER A 50 -2.64 5.06 13.04
CA SER A 50 -3.71 4.97 12.03
C SER A 50 -5.10 4.85 12.65
N ASN A 51 -5.24 4.18 13.79
CA ASN A 51 -6.54 4.01 14.45
C ASN A 51 -7.06 5.32 15.02
N GLU A 52 -6.21 6.06 15.73
CA GLU A 52 -6.52 7.39 16.25
C GLU A 52 -6.83 8.34 15.09
N CYS A 53 -6.02 8.28 14.03
CA CYS A 53 -6.26 9.03 12.80
C CYS A 53 -7.62 8.75 12.16
N PHE A 54 -8.01 7.48 12.03
CA PHE A 54 -9.30 7.10 11.49
C PHE A 54 -10.46 7.68 12.31
N VAL A 55 -10.37 7.59 13.64
CA VAL A 55 -11.40 8.13 14.55
C VAL A 55 -11.51 9.65 14.40
N ASP A 56 -10.39 10.37 14.41
CA ASP A 56 -10.36 11.82 14.23
C ASP A 56 -10.92 12.25 12.86
N CYS A 57 -10.60 11.51 11.80
CA CYS A 57 -11.12 11.77 10.46
C CYS A 57 -12.62 11.52 10.38
N ALA A 58 -13.12 10.44 11.00
CA ALA A 58 -14.54 10.16 11.09
C ALA A 58 -15.29 11.27 11.86
N GLN A 59 -14.72 11.77 12.96
CA GLN A 59 -15.28 12.92 13.70
C GLN A 59 -15.32 14.21 12.86
N LYS A 60 -14.38 14.38 11.92
CA LYS A 60 -14.34 15.49 10.97
C LYS A 60 -15.24 15.29 9.74
N GLY A 61 -15.92 14.14 9.64
CA GLY A 61 -16.86 13.83 8.55
C GLY A 61 -16.24 13.14 7.33
N PHE A 62 -15.01 12.62 7.45
CA PHE A 62 -14.37 11.84 6.39
C PHE A 62 -14.66 10.34 6.54
N TRP A 63 -14.66 9.61 5.43
CA TRP A 63 -14.88 8.14 5.44
C TRP A 63 -13.65 7.35 5.87
N HIS A 64 -12.46 7.94 5.71
CA HIS A 64 -11.20 7.32 6.05
C HIS A 64 -10.20 8.32 6.62
N GLY A 65 -9.22 7.75 7.32
CA GLY A 65 -8.05 8.45 7.83
C GLY A 65 -6.92 7.45 8.01
N ASP A 66 -5.73 7.79 7.53
CA ASP A 66 -4.54 6.98 7.76
C ASP A 66 -3.28 7.85 7.88
N CYS A 67 -2.25 7.27 8.48
CA CYS A 67 -0.92 7.83 8.61
C CYS A 67 -0.16 7.68 7.30
N ALA A 68 0.02 8.78 6.58
CA ALA A 68 0.68 8.81 5.28
C ALA A 68 1.73 9.92 5.21
N ASN A 69 2.71 9.74 4.32
CA ASN A 69 3.66 10.77 3.91
C ASN A 69 3.70 10.85 2.38
N ARG A 70 3.97 12.04 1.85
CA ARG A 70 3.99 12.27 0.40
C ARG A 70 5.27 11.71 -0.25
N THR A 71 6.37 11.78 0.47
CA THR A 71 7.67 11.21 0.09
C THR A 71 8.30 10.53 1.31
N GLU A 72 9.24 9.62 1.11
CA GLU A 72 9.93 8.89 2.19
C GLU A 72 10.62 9.80 3.22
N LYS A 73 10.95 11.03 2.83
CA LYS A 73 11.61 12.02 3.70
C LYS A 73 10.62 12.91 4.45
N ASP A 74 9.36 12.91 4.05
CA ASP A 74 8.34 13.73 4.70
C ASP A 74 7.89 13.05 6.00
N PRO A 75 7.56 13.85 7.03
CA PRO A 75 7.01 13.31 8.26
C PRO A 75 5.66 12.63 7.97
N ILE A 76 5.44 11.50 8.62
CA ILE A 76 4.18 10.78 8.54
C ILE A 76 3.12 11.58 9.30
N ARG A 77 2.03 11.90 8.62
CA ARG A 77 0.91 12.66 9.17
C ARG A 77 -0.39 11.91 8.97
N CYS A 78 -1.33 12.13 9.87
CA CYS A 78 -2.71 11.71 9.70
C CYS A 78 -3.35 12.51 8.58
N CYS A 79 -3.88 11.81 7.57
CA CYS A 79 -4.47 12.37 6.36
C CYS A 79 -5.88 11.80 6.18
N CYS A 80 -6.89 12.67 6.14
CA CYS A 80 -8.28 12.27 5.93
C CYS A 80 -8.67 12.29 4.45
N TYR A 81 -9.52 11.33 4.05
CA TYR A 81 -10.05 11.26 2.68
C TYR A 81 -11.38 10.50 2.64
N ASN A 82 -12.09 10.62 1.51
CA ASN A 82 -13.33 9.91 1.21
C ASN A 82 -13.11 8.85 0.14
#